data_AF-A0A6B3EX85-F1
#
_entry.id   AF-A0A6B3EX85-F1
#
_cell.length_a   1.000
_cell.length_b   1.000
_cell.length_c   1.000
_cell.angle_alpha   90.00
_cell.angle_beta   90.00
_cell.angle_gamma   90.00
#
_symmetry.space_group_name_H-M   'P 1'
#
loop_
_entity.id
_entity.type
_entity.pdbx_description
1 polymer ?
#
loop_
_entity_poly.entity_id
_entity_poly.type
_entity_poly.pdbx_seq_one_letter_code
_entity_poly.pdbx_strand_id
1 'polypeptide(L)'
;MIEAVGHEFLPVYFETIDARLRPGGRAALQAITMPDDRMRASRDTHTWIGKYVFPGGLIPSAESIEAVTAGRTALRTTRADSFGAHYAETLRLWRERFTARADEVDALGFD
;
A
#
# COMPACT_ATOMS: atom_id res chain seq x y z
N MET A 1 -7.51 1.59 0.57
CA MET A 1 -6.10 1.90 0.86
C MET A 1 -5.37 2.06 -0.47
N ILE A 2 -4.30 2.86 -0.55
CA ILE A 2 -3.66 3.22 -1.84
C ILE A 2 -3.15 1.99 -2.62
N GLU A 3 -2.83 0.92 -1.91
CA GLU A 3 -2.37 -0.37 -2.43
C GLU A 3 -3.42 -1.07 -3.30
N ALA A 4 -4.70 -0.75 -3.11
CA ALA A 4 -5.81 -1.30 -3.88
C ALA A 4 -6.32 -0.36 -4.98
N VAL A 5 -5.68 0.80 -5.17
CA VAL A 5 -6.08 1.78 -6.19
C VAL A 5 -5.67 1.33 -7.58
N GLY A 6 -4.51 0.68 -7.72
CA GLY A 6 -3.91 0.35 -9.00
C GLY A 6 -3.06 1.50 -9.56
N HIS A 7 -1.94 1.17 -10.19
CA HIS A 7 -0.95 2.15 -10.65
C HIS A 7 -1.54 3.20 -11.61
N GLU A 8 -2.39 2.78 -12.54
CA GLU A 8 -3.00 3.66 -13.54
C GLU A 8 -3.94 4.72 -12.94
N PHE A 9 -4.49 4.46 -11.75
CA PHE A 9 -5.46 5.32 -11.09
C PHE A 9 -4.83 6.23 -10.02
N LEU A 10 -3.52 6.12 -9.76
CA LEU A 10 -2.81 6.99 -8.82
C LEU A 10 -2.99 8.49 -9.13
N PRO A 11 -2.96 8.98 -10.39
CA PRO A 11 -3.24 10.38 -10.70
C PRO A 11 -4.62 10.83 -10.21
N VAL A 12 -5.68 10.10 -10.58
CA VAL A 12 -7.05 10.42 -10.19
C VAL A 12 -7.22 10.38 -8.66
N TYR A 13 -6.57 9.43 -8.00
CA TYR A 13 -6.59 9.31 -6.54
C TYR A 13 -6.01 10.55 -5.86
N PHE A 14 -4.81 11.02 -6.27
CA PHE A 14 -4.19 12.19 -5.66
C PHE A 14 -4.85 13.51 -6.08
N GLU A 15 -5.31 13.63 -7.33
CA GLU A 15 -6.10 14.79 -7.79
C GLU A 15 -7.40 14.91 -6.97
N THR A 16 -8.03 13.79 -6.65
CA THR A 16 -9.22 13.77 -5.78
C THR A 16 -8.89 14.23 -4.37
N ILE A 17 -7.77 13.81 -3.78
CA ILE A 17 -7.35 14.29 -2.45
C ILE A 17 -7.11 15.80 -2.50
N ASP A 18 -6.36 16.29 -3.49
CA ASP A 18 -6.02 17.71 -3.63
C ASP A 18 -7.28 18.58 -3.76
N ALA A 19 -8.22 18.20 -4.64
CA ALA A 19 -9.46 18.91 -4.86
C ALA A 19 -10.41 18.93 -3.64
N ARG A 20 -10.20 18.04 -2.66
CA ARG A 20 -11.05 17.94 -1.45
C ARG A 20 -10.42 18.60 -0.23
N LEU A 21 -9.16 19.04 -0.33
CA LEU A 21 -8.54 19.82 0.73
C LEU A 21 -8.92 21.29 0.60
N ARG A 22 -9.20 21.92 1.76
CA ARG A 22 -9.25 23.38 1.82
C ARG A 22 -7.87 23.97 1.49
N PRO A 23 -7.78 25.24 1.04
CA PRO A 23 -6.50 25.92 0.89
C PRO A 23 -5.64 25.81 2.16
N GLY A 24 -4.38 25.36 2.00
CA GLY A 24 -3.46 25.10 3.13
C GLY A 24 -3.78 23.86 3.96
N GLY A 25 -4.75 23.04 3.54
CA GLY A 25 -5.06 21.75 4.14
C GLY A 25 -3.91 20.73 4.03
N ARG A 26 -3.95 19.70 4.87
CA ARG A 26 -2.98 18.61 4.88
C ARG A 26 -3.72 17.28 4.89
N ALA A 27 -3.20 16.30 4.17
CA ALA A 27 -3.62 14.91 4.25
C ALA A 27 -2.46 14.08 4.83
N ALA A 28 -2.80 13.04 5.58
CA ALA A 28 -1.85 12.00 5.97
C ALA A 28 -2.17 10.74 5.15
N LEU A 29 -1.16 10.22 4.48
CA LEU A 29 -1.23 8.96 3.75
C LEU A 29 -0.33 7.94 4.46
N GLN A 30 -0.92 6.85 4.91
CA GLN A 30 -0.18 5.67 5.36
C GLN A 30 -0.27 4.62 4.26
N ALA A 31 0.88 4.09 3.83
CA ALA A 31 0.99 3.14 2.74
C ALA A 31 2.10 2.12 3.03
N ILE A 32 1.91 0.88 2.59
CA ILE A 32 3.01 -0.04 2.33
C ILE A 32 3.72 0.48 1.08
N THR A 33 5.05 0.58 1.14
CA THR A 33 5.87 0.94 -0.01
C THR A 33 6.98 -0.07 -0.25
N MET A 34 7.54 -0.05 -1.45
CA MET A 34 8.73 -0.81 -1.81
C MET A 34 9.69 0.04 -2.65
N PRO A 35 10.97 -0.35 -2.78
CA PRO A 35 11.89 0.28 -3.72
C PRO A 35 11.34 0.37 -5.15
N ASP A 36 11.62 1.48 -5.84
CA ASP A 36 11.05 1.76 -7.17
C ASP A 36 11.40 0.71 -8.23
N ASP A 37 12.63 0.20 -8.21
CA ASP A 37 13.08 -0.87 -9.10
C ASP A 37 12.26 -2.15 -8.92
N ARG A 38 11.96 -2.52 -7.67
CA ARG A 38 11.10 -3.67 -7.35
C ARG A 38 9.66 -3.43 -7.77
N MET A 39 9.12 -2.25 -7.51
CA MET A 39 7.76 -1.90 -7.95
C MET A 39 7.64 -2.05 -9.47
N ARG A 40 8.59 -1.49 -10.23
CA ARG A 40 8.61 -1.60 -11.69
C ARG A 40 8.75 -3.04 -12.17
N ALA A 41 9.60 -3.83 -11.53
CA ALA A 41 9.78 -5.23 -11.86
C ALA A 41 8.53 -6.07 -11.57
N SER A 42 7.77 -5.75 -10.52
CA SER A 42 6.63 -6.56 -10.09
C SER A 42 5.28 -6.11 -10.63
N ARG A 43 5.11 -4.83 -11.00
CA ARG A 43 3.79 -4.25 -11.31
C ARG A 43 3.01 -4.96 -12.41
N ASP A 44 3.71 -5.55 -13.36
CA ASP A 44 3.14 -6.22 -14.53
C ASP A 44 3.24 -7.76 -14.40
N THR A 45 3.47 -8.27 -13.19
CA THR A 45 3.70 -9.70 -12.92
C THR A 45 2.61 -10.31 -12.04
N HIS A 46 2.32 -11.60 -12.24
CA HIS A 46 1.38 -12.34 -11.43
C HIS A 46 2.08 -13.01 -10.24
N THR A 47 2.18 -12.30 -9.12
CA THR A 47 2.82 -12.78 -7.90
C THR A 47 1.89 -13.70 -7.10
N TRP A 48 2.44 -14.51 -6.19
CA TRP A 48 1.64 -15.34 -5.28
C TRP A 48 0.67 -14.51 -4.45
N ILE A 49 1.13 -13.36 -3.93
CA ILE A 49 0.28 -12.47 -3.14
C ILE A 49 -0.83 -11.84 -3.98
N GLY A 50 -0.55 -11.51 -5.25
CA GLY A 50 -1.57 -11.04 -6.18
C GLY A 50 -2.58 -12.12 -6.58
N LYS A 51 -2.19 -13.39 -6.58
CA LYS A 51 -3.10 -14.51 -6.86
C LYS A 51 -4.01 -14.86 -5.68
N TYR A 52 -3.44 -14.97 -4.48
CA TYR A 52 -4.10 -15.61 -3.35
C TYR A 52 -4.54 -14.65 -2.23
N VAL A 53 -3.97 -13.45 -2.12
CA VAL A 53 -4.22 -12.57 -0.97
C VAL A 53 -4.83 -11.24 -1.39
N PHE A 54 -4.19 -10.52 -2.31
CA PHE A 54 -4.60 -9.18 -2.75
C PHE A 54 -4.65 -9.06 -4.29
N PRO A 55 -5.68 -9.63 -4.96
CA PRO A 55 -5.86 -9.48 -6.39
C PRO A 55 -6.01 -8.02 -6.82
N GLY A 56 -5.29 -7.64 -7.88
CA GLY A 56 -5.27 -6.26 -8.41
C GLY A 56 -4.48 -5.26 -7.56
N GLY A 57 -3.91 -5.68 -6.43
CA GLY A 57 -3.11 -4.83 -5.57
C GLY A 57 -1.75 -4.47 -6.19
N LEU A 58 -1.31 -3.24 -5.94
CA LEU A 58 0.03 -2.74 -6.28
C LEU A 58 0.60 -1.97 -5.10
N ILE A 59 1.78 -2.36 -4.65
CA ILE A 59 2.53 -1.61 -3.62
C ILE A 59 3.31 -0.51 -4.33
N PRO A 60 3.00 0.79 -4.11
CA PRO A 60 3.69 1.88 -4.77
C PRO A 60 5.11 2.08 -4.21
N SER A 61 5.96 2.76 -4.97
CA SER A 61 7.21 3.34 -4.47
C SER A 61 6.97 4.76 -3.94
N ALA A 62 7.84 5.25 -3.05
CA ALA A 62 7.77 6.64 -2.61
C ALA A 62 7.97 7.59 -3.80
N GLU A 63 8.88 7.23 -4.70
CA GLU A 63 9.19 7.93 -5.94
C GLU A 63 7.97 8.02 -6.86
N SER A 64 7.17 6.96 -6.99
CA SER A 64 5.95 6.97 -7.79
C SER A 64 4.88 7.92 -7.22
N ILE A 65 4.75 7.96 -5.89
CA ILE A 65 3.85 8.88 -5.18
C ILE A 65 4.30 10.33 -5.38
N GLU A 66 5.59 10.61 -5.19
CA GLU A 66 6.17 11.94 -5.38
C GLU A 66 6.03 12.41 -6.84
N ALA A 67 6.30 11.54 -7.82
CA ALA A 67 6.17 11.87 -9.23
C ALA A 67 4.74 12.25 -9.61
N VAL A 68 3.75 11.46 -9.15
CA VAL A 68 2.33 11.74 -9.43
C VAL A 68 1.88 13.02 -8.74
N THR A 69 2.17 13.19 -7.45
CA THR A 69 1.76 14.39 -6.71
C THR A 69 2.43 15.66 -7.24
N ALA A 70 3.73 15.63 -7.53
CA ALA A 70 4.45 16.79 -8.09
C ALA A 70 3.95 17.19 -9.48
N GLY A 71 3.60 16.21 -10.32
CA GLY A 71 3.21 16.45 -11.72
C GLY A 71 1.71 16.70 -11.96
N ARG A 72 0.84 16.33 -11.01
CA ARG A 72 -0.62 16.37 -11.20
C ARG A 72 -1.37 17.20 -10.16
N THR A 73 -0.74 17.57 -9.04
CA THR A 73 -1.44 18.23 -7.93
C THR A 73 -0.60 19.34 -7.28
N ALA A 74 -1.22 20.11 -6.39
CA ALA A 74 -0.54 21.06 -5.51
C ALA A 74 0.06 20.40 -4.25
N LEU A 75 -0.19 19.09 -4.03
CA LEU A 75 0.27 18.38 -2.85
C LEU A 75 1.79 18.22 -2.86
N ARG A 76 2.42 18.41 -1.69
CA ARG A 76 3.86 18.18 -1.49
C ARG A 76 4.08 17.39 -0.21
N THR A 77 4.97 16.41 -0.26
CA THR A 77 5.42 15.68 0.92
C THR A 77 6.18 16.64 1.84
N THR A 78 5.65 16.84 3.05
CA THR A 78 6.28 17.72 4.06
C THR A 78 6.91 16.92 5.19
N ARG A 79 6.53 15.65 5.33
CA ARG A 79 7.05 14.71 6.32
C ARG A 79 6.82 13.28 5.80
N ALA A 80 7.82 12.43 5.98
CA ALA A 80 7.74 11.01 5.71
C ALA A 80 8.37 10.25 6.89
N ASP A 81 7.61 9.37 7.51
CA ASP A 81 8.07 8.50 8.59
C ASP A 81 7.98 7.04 8.13
N SER A 82 9.03 6.26 8.38
CA SER A 82 9.07 4.84 8.00
C SER A 82 8.88 3.94 9.21
N PHE A 83 7.94 2.99 9.10
CA PHE A 83 7.59 2.05 10.17
C PHE A 83 7.79 0.58 9.77
N GLY A 84 8.64 0.30 8.76
CA GLY A 84 8.80 -1.05 8.20
C GLY A 84 9.13 -2.13 9.24
N ALA A 85 10.00 -1.81 10.22
CA ALA A 85 10.33 -2.72 11.31
C ALA A 85 9.12 -3.06 12.21
N HIS A 86 8.23 -2.09 12.44
CA HIS A 86 7.00 -2.32 13.19
C HIS A 86 6.03 -3.23 12.41
N TYR A 87 6.00 -3.12 11.08
CA TYR A 87 5.21 -4.03 10.24
C TYR A 87 5.75 -5.47 10.33
N ALA A 88 7.07 -5.65 10.29
CA ALA A 88 7.69 -6.97 10.47
C ALA A 88 7.29 -7.61 11.81
N GLU A 89 7.35 -6.85 12.90
CA GLU A 89 6.92 -7.32 14.22
C GLU A 89 5.41 -7.64 14.26
N THR A 90 4.59 -6.80 13.62
CA THR A 90 3.15 -7.04 13.50
C THR A 90 2.85 -8.35 12.78
N LEU A 91 3.52 -8.64 11.66
CA LEU A 91 3.35 -9.88 10.90
C LEU A 91 3.85 -11.11 11.67
N ARG A 92 4.95 -10.99 12.42
CA ARG A 92 5.43 -12.06 13.31
C ARG A 92 4.37 -12.42 14.35
N LEU A 93 3.83 -11.39 15.02
CA LEU A 93 2.80 -11.52 16.04
C LEU A 93 1.46 -12.04 15.48
N TRP A 94 1.11 -11.72 14.23
CA TRP A 94 -0.05 -12.30 13.55
C TRP A 94 0.17 -13.77 13.25
N ARG A 95 1.33 -14.13 12.69
CA ARG A 95 1.70 -15.52 12.40
C ARG A 95 1.65 -16.38 13.66
N GLU A 96 2.21 -15.91 14.77
CA GLU A 96 2.20 -16.65 16.04
C GLU A 96 0.79 -16.93 16.53
N ARG A 97 -0.09 -15.92 16.51
CA ARG A 97 -1.48 -16.09 16.96
C ARG A 97 -2.29 -16.97 16.03
N PHE A 98 -2.04 -16.88 14.72
CA PHE A 98 -2.65 -17.72 13.70
C PHE A 98 -2.25 -19.19 13.90
N THR A 99 -0.95 -19.47 13.98
CA THR A 99 -0.43 -20.84 14.17
C THR A 99 -0.85 -21.44 15.51
N ALA A 100 -0.94 -20.64 16.58
CA ALA A 100 -1.42 -21.11 17.88
C ALA A 100 -2.91 -21.51 17.87
N ARG A 101 -3.66 -21.20 16.81
CA ARG A 101 -5.08 -21.51 16.63
C ARG A 101 -5.33 -22.28 15.33
N ALA A 102 -4.34 -23.04 14.85
CA ALA A 102 -4.43 -23.76 13.58
C ALA A 102 -5.67 -24.66 13.52
N ASP A 103 -5.95 -25.43 14.58
CA ASP A 103 -7.12 -26.31 14.65
C ASP A 103 -8.45 -25.54 14.54
N GLU A 104 -8.54 -24.35 15.16
CA GLU A 104 -9.71 -23.49 15.05
C GLU A 104 -9.86 -22.92 13.63
N VAL A 105 -8.74 -22.57 12.99
CA VAL A 105 -8.73 -22.07 11.61
C VAL A 105 -9.14 -23.17 10.62
N ASP A 106 -8.60 -24.38 10.77
CA ASP A 106 -8.94 -25.53 9.92
C ASP A 106 -10.43 -25.87 10.04
N ALA A 107 -10.99 -25.77 11.25
CA ALA A 107 -12.42 -25.98 11.50
C ALA A 107 -13.34 -24.94 10.81
N LEU A 108 -12.80 -23.80 10.34
CA LEU A 108 -13.57 -22.83 9.54
C LEU A 108 -13.88 -23.35 8.13
N GLY A 109 -13.21 -24.43 7.69
CA GLY A 109 -13.53 -25.10 6.43
C GLY A 109 -13.13 -24.31 5.18
N PHE A 110 -12.02 -23.57 5.24
CA PHE A 110 -11.42 -22.98 4.05
C PHE A 110 -10.93 -24.10 3.12
N ASP A 111 -11.27 -23.97 1.84
CA ASP A 111 -10.99 -24.88 0.74
C ASP A 111 -9.59 -24.76 0.14
#